data_AF-A0AB34HWS0-F1
#
_entry.id   AF-A0AB34HWS0-F1
#
_cell.length_a   1.000
_cell.length_b   1.000
_cell.length_c   1.000
_cell.angle_alpha   90.00
_cell.angle_beta   90.00
_cell.angle_gamma   90.00
#
_symmetry.space_group_name_H-M   'P 1'
#
loop_
_entity.id
_entity.type
_entity.pdbx_description
1 polymer ?
#
loop_
_entity_poly.entity_id
_entity_poly.type
_entity_poly.pdbx_seq_one_letter_code
_entity_poly.pdbx_strand_id
1 'polypeptide(L)'
;MSLEGAGTPLVAEVIKDRLCFAILYSRPKSSSNVHYFSIDNELEYENFYADFGPLNLAMVYRYCCKINKKLKSITMMRKKIIHFTGPDQRKQANAAFLVGCYMLAVLLSGEEYRVVIPDKKGLVLEFLRYVGSFLPFEKSEVFCQHSVIYLGKTPEEAYRILMFGDTSYIPFRDAAYGSCNFYITLLDCFYAVKKAMQYGFLNFNSFNLDEYEYYEKAENGDLNWIIPDRFLAFCGPHSRTRLESGYHQHSPEAYIPYFKNHNVTTIIRLNKRMYDAKRFTNAGFDHYDLFFADGSTPTDAIVKEFLDICENAEGAIAVHCKAGLGRTGTLIACYIMKHYRMTATEAIAWVRICRPGSVIGPQQQFLMMKQASLWMEGDYFRQKLKGQENGKHRAAVSKLLLAVDDISINGVENQDKQEHELYSDDDEINVVTQGDRLRALKSRRQSKTNAIPLTCSLAVLTSALCSVVIWWIVCDYILPILLFCLDGLRTQ
;
A
#
# COMPACT_ATOMS: atom_id res chain seq x y z
N MET A 1 44.72 8.62 28.01
CA MET A 1 44.31 7.39 27.29
C MET A 1 43.20 7.78 26.32
N SER A 2 43.58 7.87 25.06
CA SER A 2 42.74 8.14 23.90
C SER A 2 41.72 7.02 23.70
N LEU A 3 40.43 7.37 23.58
CA LEU A 3 39.39 6.48 23.09
C LEU A 3 39.57 6.33 21.57
N GLU A 4 40.55 5.52 21.18
CA GLU A 4 40.62 4.94 19.83
C GLU A 4 39.55 3.85 19.74
N GLY A 5 38.53 4.14 18.94
CA GLY A 5 37.42 3.23 18.66
C GLY A 5 36.30 3.88 17.84
N ALA A 6 36.61 4.91 17.05
CA ALA A 6 35.69 5.39 16.02
C ALA A 6 35.83 4.45 14.82
N GLY A 7 35.12 3.32 14.86
CA GLY A 7 35.01 2.43 13.70
C GLY A 7 34.61 3.24 12.45
N THR A 8 35.18 2.86 11.32
CA THR A 8 34.89 3.46 10.01
C THR A 8 33.38 3.58 9.85
N PRO A 9 32.82 4.76 9.52
CA PRO A 9 31.38 4.90 9.38
C PRO A 9 30.89 3.91 8.33
N LEU A 10 30.03 2.98 8.75
CA LEU A 10 29.38 2.02 7.88
C LEU A 10 28.42 2.83 6.99
N VAL A 11 28.76 2.94 5.71
CA VAL A 11 27.99 3.69 4.71
C VAL A 11 27.77 2.85 3.47
N ALA A 12 26.51 2.68 3.07
CA ALA A 12 26.12 2.19 1.76
C ALA A 12 25.96 3.35 0.78
N GLU A 13 26.58 3.24 -0.39
CA GLU A 13 26.32 4.13 -1.49
C GLU A 13 25.11 3.65 -2.30
N VAL A 14 24.01 4.40 -2.23
CA VAL A 14 22.74 4.06 -2.90
C VAL A 14 22.72 4.63 -4.31
N ILE A 15 23.13 5.90 -4.45
CA ILE A 15 23.37 6.58 -5.71
C ILE A 15 24.76 7.16 -5.65
N LYS A 16 25.60 6.75 -6.60
CA LYS A 16 26.99 7.19 -6.70
C LYS A 16 27.11 8.69 -6.54
N ASP A 17 27.96 9.12 -5.60
CA ASP A 17 28.28 10.51 -5.26
C ASP A 17 27.11 11.41 -4.81
N ARG A 18 25.89 10.87 -4.67
CA ARG A 18 24.69 11.67 -4.39
C ARG A 18 23.88 11.22 -3.19
N LEU A 19 23.60 9.93 -3.04
CA LEU A 19 22.76 9.40 -1.96
C LEU A 19 23.45 8.24 -1.27
N CYS A 20 23.60 8.36 0.05
CA CYS A 20 24.15 7.31 0.89
C CYS A 20 23.19 6.97 2.04
N PHE A 21 23.29 5.74 2.51
CA PHE A 21 22.66 5.27 3.73
C PHE A 21 23.74 4.96 4.78
N ALA A 22 23.54 5.37 6.02
CA ALA A 22 24.54 5.22 7.08
C ALA A 22 23.89 4.79 8.40
N ILE A 23 24.60 3.94 9.16
CA ILE A 23 24.26 3.64 10.55
C ILE A 23 25.23 4.41 11.44
N LEU A 24 24.71 5.33 12.26
CA LEU A 24 25.53 6.23 13.08
C LEU A 24 25.28 5.99 14.57
N TYR A 25 26.36 5.78 15.32
CA TYR A 25 26.34 5.62 16.78
C TYR A 25 26.63 6.94 17.53
N SER A 26 26.89 8.01 16.79
CA SER A 26 27.11 9.35 17.33
C SER A 26 26.48 10.40 16.43
N ARG A 27 26.24 11.60 16.97
CA ARG A 27 25.63 12.70 16.23
C ARG A 27 26.51 13.09 15.03
N PRO A 28 25.99 13.11 13.79
CA PRO A 28 26.78 13.50 12.62
C PRO A 28 27.26 14.95 12.76
N LYS A 29 28.54 15.19 12.45
CA LYS A 29 29.09 16.55 12.35
C LYS A 29 28.57 17.20 11.07
N SER A 30 28.17 18.47 11.15
CA SER A 30 27.76 19.23 9.96
C SER A 30 28.94 19.43 9.01
N SER A 31 28.71 19.30 7.71
CA SER A 31 29.69 19.66 6.67
C SER A 31 29.02 20.52 5.60
N SER A 32 29.78 21.38 4.92
CA SER A 32 29.28 22.26 3.85
C SER A 32 28.78 21.47 2.64
N ASN A 33 29.39 20.31 2.36
CA ASN A 33 29.11 19.45 1.22
C ASN A 33 28.26 18.21 1.54
N VAL A 34 27.80 18.03 2.78
CA VAL A 34 27.00 16.87 3.19
C VAL A 34 25.70 17.32 3.86
N HIS A 35 24.59 16.73 3.45
CA HIS A 35 23.29 16.92 4.08
C HIS A 35 22.87 15.62 4.78
N TYR A 36 22.86 15.63 6.12
CA TYR A 36 22.33 14.52 6.91
C TYR A 36 20.83 14.68 7.14
N PHE A 37 20.09 13.57 7.08
CA PHE A 37 18.71 13.51 7.56
C PHE A 37 18.39 12.11 8.07
N SER A 38 17.40 12.02 8.97
CA SER A 38 16.87 10.75 9.48
C SER A 38 15.35 10.74 9.34
N ILE A 39 14.76 9.55 9.39
CA ILE A 39 13.31 9.32 9.49
C ILE A 39 12.91 8.64 10.81
N ASP A 40 13.88 8.38 11.70
CA ASP A 40 13.72 7.60 12.94
C ASP A 40 12.62 8.15 13.87
N ASN A 41 12.33 9.44 13.78
CA ASN A 41 11.31 10.15 14.58
C ASN A 41 10.26 10.84 13.70
N GLU A 42 10.16 10.44 12.43
CA GLU A 42 9.22 11.01 11.46
C GLU A 42 8.31 9.94 10.86
N LEU A 43 8.88 8.80 10.47
CA LEU A 43 8.15 7.65 9.93
C LEU A 43 8.25 6.50 10.91
N GLU A 44 7.50 6.60 12.01
CA GLU A 44 7.53 5.64 13.11
C GLU A 44 6.49 4.54 12.90
N TYR A 45 6.92 3.28 13.05
CA TYR A 45 6.01 2.14 12.99
C TYR A 45 5.11 2.08 14.24
N GLU A 46 3.81 1.95 14.02
CA GLU A 46 2.84 1.82 15.10
C GLU A 46 2.65 0.35 15.53
N ASN A 47 3.40 -0.09 16.54
CA ASN A 47 3.42 -1.49 16.98
C ASN A 47 2.14 -1.96 17.67
N PHE A 48 1.71 -3.20 17.41
CA PHE A 48 0.63 -3.85 18.17
C PHE A 48 1.18 -4.41 19.47
N TYR A 49 2.24 -5.21 19.39
CA TYR A 49 2.91 -5.76 20.54
C TYR A 49 4.41 -5.54 20.40
N ALA A 50 5.15 -6.56 19.96
CA ALA A 50 6.59 -6.49 19.74
C ALA A 50 6.97 -6.41 18.25
N ASP A 51 6.00 -6.46 17.35
CA ASP A 51 6.17 -6.11 15.94
C ASP A 51 6.72 -4.69 15.82
N PHE A 52 7.69 -4.50 14.92
CA PHE A 52 8.36 -3.21 14.75
C PHE A 52 8.41 -2.77 13.30
N GLY A 53 7.88 -3.56 12.36
CA GLY A 53 7.94 -3.31 10.93
C GLY A 53 7.42 -4.51 10.11
N PRO A 54 7.57 -4.47 8.77
CA PRO A 54 8.10 -3.34 8.00
C PRO A 54 7.16 -2.12 8.02
N LEU A 55 7.67 -0.94 7.65
CA LEU A 55 6.86 0.26 7.48
C LEU A 55 5.83 0.09 6.33
N ASN A 56 4.72 0.82 6.42
CA ASN A 56 3.58 0.65 5.52
C ASN A 56 3.73 1.40 4.18
N LEU A 57 2.80 1.22 3.24
CA LEU A 57 2.84 1.85 1.91
C LEU A 57 2.89 3.38 1.95
N ALA A 58 2.13 4.03 2.83
CA ALA A 58 2.16 5.49 2.98
C ALA A 58 3.56 5.98 3.38
N MET A 59 4.21 5.29 4.32
CA MET A 59 5.56 5.62 4.77
C MET A 59 6.60 5.37 3.66
N VAL A 60 6.46 4.29 2.89
CA VAL A 60 7.31 4.04 1.70
C VAL A 60 7.15 5.17 0.69
N TYR A 61 5.91 5.58 0.38
CA TYR A 61 5.61 6.67 -0.55
C TYR A 61 6.22 7.99 -0.06
N ARG A 62 5.95 8.38 1.19
CA ARG A 62 6.50 9.59 1.81
C ARG A 62 8.02 9.62 1.76
N TYR A 63 8.67 8.49 2.07
CA TYR A 63 10.12 8.37 1.97
C TYR A 63 10.61 8.61 0.54
N CYS A 64 10.00 7.95 -0.45
CA CYS A 64 10.35 8.14 -1.86
C CYS A 64 10.20 9.60 -2.30
N CYS A 65 9.08 10.25 -1.97
CA CYS A 65 8.85 11.67 -2.25
C CYS A 65 9.89 12.56 -1.57
N LYS A 66 10.26 12.26 -0.31
CA LYS A 66 11.25 13.03 0.45
C LYS A 66 12.64 12.94 -0.18
N ILE A 67 13.08 11.75 -0.57
CA ILE A 67 14.36 11.56 -1.26
C ILE A 67 14.36 12.32 -2.58
N ASN A 68 13.30 12.17 -3.39
CA ASN A 68 13.16 12.87 -4.67
C ASN A 68 13.22 14.39 -4.50
N LYS A 69 12.50 14.94 -3.53
CA LYS A 69 12.52 16.38 -3.21
C LYS A 69 13.94 16.85 -2.84
N LYS A 70 14.68 16.06 -2.06
CA LYS A 70 16.07 16.39 -1.68
C LYS A 70 17.02 16.32 -2.88
N LEU A 71 16.91 15.30 -3.72
CA LEU A 71 17.77 15.13 -4.90
C LEU A 71 17.55 16.22 -5.96
N LYS A 72 16.32 16.73 -6.08
CA LYS A 72 15.94 17.84 -6.98
C LYS A 72 16.24 19.24 -6.42
N SER A 73 16.39 19.38 -5.11
CA SER A 73 16.57 20.69 -4.49
C SER A 73 17.85 21.37 -4.98
N ILE A 74 17.73 22.57 -5.55
CA ILE A 74 18.86 23.39 -6.00
C ILE A 74 19.86 23.63 -4.85
N THR A 75 19.34 23.84 -3.63
CA THR A 75 20.14 24.04 -2.41
C THR A 75 20.97 22.82 -1.99
N MET A 76 20.63 21.63 -2.49
CA MET A 76 21.29 20.35 -2.20
C MET A 76 21.95 19.73 -3.44
N MET A 77 21.91 20.39 -4.60
CA MET A 77 22.38 19.85 -5.89
C MET A 77 23.85 19.39 -5.86
N ARG A 78 24.71 20.12 -5.12
CA ARG A 78 26.14 19.81 -4.96
C ARG A 78 26.48 19.10 -3.63
N LYS A 79 25.47 18.72 -2.85
CA LYS A 79 25.67 18.06 -1.55
C LYS A 79 25.47 16.55 -1.69
N LYS A 80 26.29 15.79 -0.98
CA LYS A 80 26.04 14.36 -0.72
C LYS A 80 24.92 14.26 0.32
N ILE A 81 23.84 13.58 -0.01
CA ILE A 81 22.69 13.38 0.87
C ILE A 81 22.90 12.06 1.62
N ILE A 82 22.92 12.11 2.94
CA ILE A 82 23.09 10.94 3.79
C ILE A 82 21.83 10.73 4.61
N HIS A 83 21.10 9.65 4.28
CA HIS A 83 20.08 9.09 5.15
C HIS A 83 20.79 8.34 6.27
N PHE A 84 20.59 8.74 7.53
CA PHE A 84 21.15 8.02 8.67
C PHE A 84 20.07 7.52 9.63
N THR A 85 20.39 6.40 10.28
CA THR A 85 19.63 5.79 11.39
C THR A 85 20.53 5.66 12.61
N GLY A 86 19.93 5.70 13.80
CA GLY A 86 20.63 5.53 15.07
C GLY A 86 21.00 4.06 15.40
N PRO A 87 21.39 3.79 16.66
CA PRO A 87 21.82 2.46 17.11
C PRO A 87 20.68 1.45 17.34
N ASP A 88 19.40 1.88 17.33
CA ASP A 88 18.26 0.96 17.53
C ASP A 88 18.10 0.05 16.30
N GLN A 89 18.35 -1.25 16.48
CA GLN A 89 18.29 -2.26 15.41
C GLN A 89 16.92 -2.33 14.71
N ARG A 90 15.83 -2.00 15.41
CA ARG A 90 14.48 -1.96 14.80
C ARG A 90 14.37 -0.80 13.83
N LYS A 91 14.92 0.36 14.20
CA LYS A 91 14.97 1.54 13.32
C LYS A 91 15.91 1.29 12.14
N GLN A 92 17.04 0.63 12.37
CA GLN A 92 17.96 0.24 11.30
C GLN A 92 17.29 -0.65 10.25
N ALA A 93 16.56 -1.68 10.67
CA ALA A 93 15.83 -2.56 9.77
C ALA A 93 14.77 -1.81 8.95
N ASN A 94 13.99 -0.92 9.58
CA ASN A 94 12.99 -0.11 8.86
C ASN A 94 13.62 0.92 7.92
N ALA A 95 14.70 1.59 8.33
CA ALA A 95 15.42 2.54 7.51
C ALA A 95 16.04 1.86 6.28
N ALA A 96 16.65 0.68 6.46
CA ALA A 96 17.16 -0.15 5.38
C ALA A 96 16.04 -0.64 4.46
N PHE A 97 14.89 -1.03 5.02
CA PHE A 97 13.70 -1.40 4.23
C PHE A 97 13.25 -0.25 3.32
N LEU A 98 13.15 0.98 3.83
CA LEU A 98 12.77 2.15 3.02
C LEU A 98 13.79 2.45 1.92
N VAL A 99 15.09 2.40 2.23
CA VAL A 99 16.17 2.59 1.25
C VAL A 99 16.09 1.53 0.16
N GLY A 100 15.86 0.26 0.55
CA GLY A 100 15.68 -0.84 -0.39
C GLY A 100 14.46 -0.63 -1.29
N CYS A 101 13.30 -0.31 -0.73
CA CYS A 101 12.10 0.00 -1.51
C CYS A 101 12.34 1.14 -2.51
N TYR A 102 13.05 2.19 -2.11
CA TYR A 102 13.43 3.29 -3.01
C TYR A 102 14.35 2.82 -4.15
N MET A 103 15.27 1.88 -3.89
CA MET A 103 16.13 1.29 -4.93
C MET A 103 15.36 0.43 -5.93
N LEU A 104 14.28 -0.23 -5.49
CA LEU A 104 13.39 -1.04 -6.35
C LEU A 104 12.43 -0.16 -7.16
N ALA A 105 11.99 0.95 -6.57
CA ALA A 105 10.96 1.80 -7.12
C ALA A 105 11.34 2.28 -8.54
N VAL A 106 10.46 1.95 -9.48
CA VAL A 106 10.43 2.48 -10.84
C VAL A 106 9.33 3.52 -10.81
N LEU A 107 9.68 4.75 -10.48
CA LEU A 107 8.76 5.86 -10.68
C LEU A 107 8.85 6.23 -12.15
N LEU A 108 7.92 5.71 -12.95
CA LEU A 108 7.81 6.05 -14.36
C LEU A 108 7.60 7.56 -14.47
N SER A 109 8.57 8.26 -15.07
CA SER A 109 8.33 9.59 -15.60
C SER A 109 7.20 9.50 -16.62
N GLY A 110 6.27 10.46 -16.55
CA GLY A 110 5.32 10.68 -17.64
C GLY A 110 6.05 10.75 -18.99
N GLU A 111 5.37 10.20 -20.00
CA GLU A 111 5.75 10.12 -21.42
C GLU A 111 6.67 8.96 -21.82
N GLU A 112 6.10 7.74 -21.87
CA GLU A 112 6.29 6.84 -23.02
C GLU A 112 5.12 5.85 -23.09
N TYR A 113 3.92 6.36 -23.43
CA TYR A 113 2.96 5.50 -24.13
C TYR A 113 3.55 5.25 -25.52
N ARG A 114 4.28 4.14 -25.69
CA ARG A 114 4.44 3.54 -27.02
C ARG A 114 3.07 3.05 -27.46
N VAL A 115 2.25 3.95 -27.99
CA VAL A 115 1.17 3.56 -28.89
C VAL A 115 1.87 3.09 -30.15
N VAL A 116 1.90 1.77 -30.36
CA VAL A 116 2.22 1.19 -31.66
C VAL A 116 1.06 1.54 -32.59
N ILE A 117 1.14 2.70 -33.25
CA ILE A 117 0.31 3.00 -34.40
C ILE A 117 1.09 2.54 -35.63
N PRO A 118 0.55 1.65 -36.46
CA PRO A 118 1.18 1.32 -37.73
C PRO A 118 1.12 2.55 -38.63
N ASP A 119 2.31 3.05 -38.97
CA ASP A 119 2.64 3.72 -40.22
C ASP A 119 1.66 4.79 -40.74
N LYS A 120 2.01 6.08 -40.52
CA LYS A 120 2.09 7.12 -41.58
C LYS A 120 2.36 8.53 -41.02
N LYS A 121 3.48 9.07 -41.52
CA LYS A 121 3.82 10.49 -41.78
C LYS A 121 3.61 11.52 -40.66
N GLY A 122 4.75 12.08 -40.21
CA GLY A 122 4.85 13.16 -39.25
C GLY A 122 4.16 14.46 -39.67
N LEU A 123 3.45 15.05 -38.71
CA LEU A 123 3.09 16.48 -38.66
C LEU A 123 2.54 16.93 -37.28
N VAL A 124 2.78 16.19 -36.19
CA VAL A 124 2.22 16.51 -34.85
C VAL A 124 3.28 17.03 -33.86
N LEU A 125 4.58 16.94 -34.17
CA LEU A 125 5.64 17.32 -33.24
C LEU A 125 5.83 18.83 -33.03
N GLU A 126 5.33 19.68 -33.93
CA GLU A 126 5.63 21.13 -33.89
C GLU A 126 4.54 21.95 -33.18
N PHE A 127 3.32 21.43 -33.07
CA PHE A 127 2.20 22.14 -32.42
C PHE A 127 2.29 22.13 -30.88
N LEU A 128 2.85 21.07 -30.28
CA LEU A 128 2.95 20.93 -28.82
C LEU A 128 4.08 21.76 -28.20
N ARG A 129 5.03 22.25 -28.98
CA ARG A 129 6.09 23.15 -28.51
C ARG A 129 5.60 24.60 -28.33
N TYR A 130 4.55 24.99 -29.04
CA TYR A 130 4.06 26.37 -29.10
C TYR A 130 3.02 26.71 -28.02
N VAL A 131 2.27 25.71 -27.53
CA VAL A 131 1.19 25.94 -26.53
C VAL A 131 1.72 25.99 -25.09
N GLY A 132 2.91 25.42 -24.81
CA GLY A 132 3.50 25.36 -23.48
C GLY A 132 4.08 26.69 -22.94
N SER A 133 4.13 27.75 -23.75
CA SER A 133 4.76 29.02 -23.39
C SER A 133 3.80 30.10 -22.86
N PHE A 134 2.49 29.84 -22.75
CA PHE A 134 1.49 30.92 -22.55
C PHE A 134 0.44 30.76 -21.44
N LEU A 135 0.63 29.92 -20.43
CA LEU A 135 -0.32 29.89 -19.29
C LEU A 135 0.35 30.24 -17.94
N PRO A 136 0.05 31.42 -17.37
CA PRO A 136 0.37 31.74 -15.99
C PRO A 136 -0.84 31.42 -15.11
N PHE A 137 -0.75 30.45 -14.19
CA PHE A 137 -1.77 30.32 -13.13
C PHE A 137 -1.18 29.85 -11.79
N GLU A 138 -1.36 30.73 -10.80
CA GLU A 138 -1.18 30.51 -9.37
C GLU A 138 -2.23 29.54 -8.78
N LYS A 139 -1.84 28.94 -7.64
CA LYS A 139 -2.65 28.19 -6.65
C LYS A 139 -3.08 26.76 -7.01
N SER A 140 -2.24 25.80 -6.60
CA SER A 140 -2.56 24.78 -5.59
C SER A 140 -1.42 23.76 -5.54
N GLU A 141 -1.06 23.29 -4.34
CA GLU A 141 -0.16 22.15 -4.16
C GLU A 141 -0.66 20.93 -4.96
N VAL A 142 0.24 19.97 -5.23
CA VAL A 142 0.00 18.69 -5.94
C VAL A 142 0.17 18.73 -7.47
N PHE A 143 1.38 19.06 -7.93
CA PHE A 143 1.94 18.40 -9.11
C PHE A 143 3.39 18.00 -8.78
N CYS A 144 3.58 16.73 -8.41
CA CYS A 144 4.91 16.13 -8.35
C CYS A 144 5.39 15.87 -9.79
N GLN A 145 5.53 16.93 -10.58
CA GLN A 145 5.80 16.81 -12.01
C GLN A 145 7.31 16.72 -12.29
N HIS A 146 7.64 15.54 -12.80
CA HIS A 146 8.66 15.23 -13.79
C HIS A 146 10.11 15.04 -13.32
N SER A 147 10.66 13.90 -13.74
CA SER A 147 11.97 13.28 -13.44
C SER A 147 12.07 12.62 -12.06
N VAL A 148 11.71 11.34 -11.95
CA VAL A 148 12.17 10.53 -10.81
C VAL A 148 13.43 9.78 -11.22
N ILE A 149 14.39 9.69 -10.30
CA ILE A 149 15.62 8.93 -10.52
C ILE A 149 15.27 7.44 -10.51
N TYR A 150 15.36 6.84 -11.69
CA TYR A 150 15.27 5.40 -11.91
C TYR A 150 16.47 4.70 -11.27
N LEU A 151 16.25 3.87 -10.25
CA LEU A 151 17.29 2.96 -9.76
C LEU A 151 17.09 1.54 -10.28
N GLY A 152 15.84 1.08 -10.37
CA GLY A 152 15.46 -0.14 -11.09
C GLY A 152 16.19 -1.41 -10.62
N LYS A 153 16.74 -1.41 -9.40
CA LYS A 153 17.58 -2.50 -8.90
C LYS A 153 16.74 -3.76 -8.72
N THR A 154 17.41 -4.91 -8.78
CA THR A 154 16.78 -6.16 -8.35
C THR A 154 16.74 -6.24 -6.81
N PRO A 155 15.83 -7.04 -6.21
CA PRO A 155 15.80 -7.30 -4.78
C PRO A 155 17.15 -7.69 -4.18
N GLU A 156 17.90 -8.55 -4.87
CA GLU A 156 19.21 -9.06 -4.44
C GLU A 156 20.28 -7.98 -4.51
N GLU A 157 20.27 -7.13 -5.54
CA GLU A 157 21.18 -5.99 -5.64
C GLU A 157 20.94 -4.96 -4.54
N ALA A 158 19.66 -4.62 -4.30
CA ALA A 158 19.26 -3.72 -3.24
C ALA A 158 19.69 -4.27 -1.86
N TYR A 159 19.45 -5.55 -1.61
CA TYR A 159 19.85 -6.23 -0.38
C TYR A 159 21.38 -6.26 -0.23
N ARG A 160 22.13 -6.64 -1.27
CA ARG A 160 23.59 -6.67 -1.25
C ARG A 160 24.22 -5.31 -0.94
N ILE A 161 23.66 -4.22 -1.46
CA ILE A 161 24.12 -2.86 -1.14
C ILE A 161 23.89 -2.53 0.34
N LEU A 162 22.79 -3.01 0.93
CA LEU A 162 22.46 -2.77 2.34
C LEU A 162 23.24 -3.66 3.32
N MET A 163 23.82 -4.77 2.86
CA MET A 163 24.72 -5.63 3.64
C MET A 163 26.17 -5.12 3.61
N PHE A 164 26.38 -3.81 3.80
CA PHE A 164 27.71 -3.18 3.79
C PHE A 164 28.43 -3.39 5.13
N GLY A 165 29.75 -3.65 5.08
CA GLY A 165 30.62 -3.73 6.27
C GLY A 165 30.06 -4.63 7.38
N ASP A 166 29.69 -5.87 7.02
CA ASP A 166 29.12 -6.89 7.91
C ASP A 166 27.86 -6.46 8.67
N THR A 167 27.14 -5.44 8.18
CA THR A 167 25.87 -5.02 8.76
C THR A 167 24.86 -6.16 8.72
N SER A 168 24.22 -6.44 9.86
CA SER A 168 23.13 -7.41 9.99
C SER A 168 21.89 -6.72 10.53
N TYR A 169 20.74 -7.01 9.90
CA TYR A 169 19.45 -6.46 10.30
C TYR A 169 18.61 -7.55 10.97
N ILE A 170 17.96 -7.20 12.09
CA ILE A 170 16.99 -8.10 12.70
C ILE A 170 15.79 -8.30 11.75
N PRO A 171 15.30 -9.54 11.58
CA PRO A 171 14.17 -9.80 10.70
C PRO A 171 12.85 -9.40 11.38
N PHE A 172 11.83 -9.09 10.59
CA PHE A 172 10.55 -8.61 11.11
C PHE A 172 9.72 -9.75 11.69
N ARG A 173 9.23 -9.53 12.91
CA ARG A 173 8.33 -10.45 13.63
C ARG A 173 6.87 -10.10 13.41
N ASP A 174 6.00 -10.98 13.86
CA ASP A 174 4.55 -10.76 13.83
C ASP A 174 4.02 -10.01 15.07
N ALA A 175 2.71 -9.73 15.04
CA ALA A 175 1.98 -9.03 16.08
C ALA A 175 1.44 -9.96 17.20
N ALA A 176 1.87 -11.23 17.26
CA ALA A 176 1.45 -12.15 18.33
C ALA A 176 2.04 -11.76 19.69
N TYR A 177 1.34 -12.17 20.74
CA TYR A 177 1.81 -12.07 22.12
C TYR A 177 2.84 -13.17 22.42
N GLY A 178 3.87 -12.81 23.19
CA GLY A 178 4.91 -13.76 23.61
C GLY A 178 6.02 -13.96 22.58
N SER A 179 6.48 -15.19 22.44
CA SER A 179 7.60 -15.56 21.56
C SER A 179 7.18 -15.56 20.09
N CYS A 180 8.13 -15.22 19.22
CA CYS A 180 7.96 -15.26 17.78
C CYS A 180 8.78 -16.41 17.19
N ASN A 181 8.12 -17.28 16.43
CA ASN A 181 8.70 -18.49 15.86
C ASN A 181 8.84 -18.43 14.33
N PHE A 182 8.55 -17.27 13.73
CA PHE A 182 8.63 -17.05 12.28
C PHE A 182 8.99 -15.60 12.01
N TYR A 183 9.88 -15.36 11.05
CA TYR A 183 10.31 -14.00 10.71
C TYR A 183 10.36 -13.83 9.19
N ILE A 184 10.09 -12.61 8.73
CA ILE A 184 10.33 -12.21 7.33
C ILE A 184 11.55 -11.29 7.28
N THR A 185 12.41 -11.49 6.30
CA THR A 185 13.65 -10.72 6.11
C THR A 185 13.42 -9.47 5.27
N LEU A 186 14.44 -8.60 5.18
CA LEU A 186 14.44 -7.50 4.22
C LEU A 186 14.31 -8.00 2.78
N LEU A 187 14.98 -9.11 2.44
CA LEU A 187 14.94 -9.67 1.10
C LEU A 187 13.54 -10.18 0.73
N ASP A 188 12.85 -10.83 1.67
CA ASP A 188 11.43 -11.22 1.48
C ASP A 188 10.56 -9.99 1.17
N CYS A 189 10.78 -8.89 1.90
CA CYS A 189 10.06 -7.64 1.66
C CYS A 189 10.38 -7.03 0.29
N PHE A 190 11.64 -7.10 -0.15
CA PHE A 190 12.05 -6.59 -1.47
C PHE A 190 11.48 -7.40 -2.62
N TYR A 191 11.44 -8.73 -2.51
CA TYR A 191 10.73 -9.55 -3.49
C TYR A 191 9.23 -9.26 -3.51
N ALA A 192 8.62 -9.10 -2.34
CA ALA A 192 7.20 -8.75 -2.23
C ALA A 192 6.89 -7.44 -2.96
N VAL A 193 7.65 -6.38 -2.70
CA VAL A 193 7.49 -5.07 -3.37
C VAL A 193 7.75 -5.19 -4.88
N LYS A 194 8.80 -5.89 -5.29
CA LYS A 194 9.13 -6.06 -6.72
C LYS A 194 8.01 -6.80 -7.47
N LYS A 195 7.50 -7.89 -6.91
CA LYS A 195 6.39 -8.65 -7.50
C LYS A 195 5.08 -7.86 -7.46
N ALA A 196 4.81 -7.12 -6.39
CA ALA A 196 3.67 -6.21 -6.33
C ALA A 196 3.69 -5.16 -7.45
N MET A 197 4.86 -4.60 -7.78
CA MET A 197 5.00 -3.72 -8.95
C MET A 197 4.77 -4.46 -10.27
N GLN A 198 5.33 -5.67 -10.42
CA GLN A 198 5.17 -6.49 -11.64
C GLN A 198 3.73 -6.91 -11.90
N TYR A 199 2.97 -7.19 -10.84
CA TYR A 199 1.57 -7.61 -10.91
C TYR A 199 0.58 -6.44 -10.83
N GLY A 200 1.07 -5.19 -10.77
CA GLY A 200 0.23 -4.00 -10.74
C GLY A 200 -0.44 -3.72 -9.39
N PHE A 201 -0.02 -4.37 -8.30
CA PHE A 201 -0.54 -4.08 -6.96
C PHE A 201 -0.02 -2.76 -6.41
N LEU A 202 1.19 -2.37 -6.83
CA LEU A 202 1.84 -1.14 -6.42
C LEU A 202 2.13 -0.25 -7.63
N ASN A 203 1.47 0.91 -7.67
CA ASN A 203 1.75 1.96 -8.62
C ASN A 203 1.79 3.31 -7.91
N PHE A 204 2.99 3.85 -7.68
CA PHE A 204 3.14 5.14 -7.00
C PHE A 204 2.68 6.34 -7.84
N ASN A 205 2.45 6.19 -9.14
CA ASN A 205 1.91 7.27 -9.97
C ASN A 205 0.41 7.49 -9.72
N SER A 206 -0.31 6.44 -9.28
CA SER A 206 -1.74 6.48 -8.97
C SER A 206 -2.03 6.22 -7.49
N PHE A 207 -1.00 6.13 -6.64
CA PHE A 207 -1.17 5.88 -5.22
C PHE A 207 -1.73 7.13 -4.52
N ASN A 208 -2.94 7.02 -3.98
CA ASN A 208 -3.59 8.08 -3.23
C ASN A 208 -3.19 8.01 -1.75
N LEU A 209 -2.20 8.82 -1.37
CA LEU A 209 -1.68 8.87 0.00
C LEU A 209 -2.75 9.30 1.01
N ASP A 210 -3.54 10.33 0.67
CA ASP A 210 -4.52 10.90 1.58
C ASP A 210 -5.65 9.92 1.87
N GLU A 211 -6.11 9.19 0.84
CA GLU A 211 -7.10 8.13 1.01
C GLU A 211 -6.57 6.97 1.87
N TYR A 212 -5.35 6.50 1.60
CA TYR A 212 -4.73 5.44 2.38
C TYR A 212 -4.65 5.82 3.87
N GLU A 213 -4.12 7.00 4.19
CA GLU A 213 -3.94 7.46 5.58
C GLU A 213 -5.26 7.84 6.25
N TYR A 214 -6.26 8.26 5.48
CA TYR A 214 -7.59 8.51 6.00
C TYR A 214 -8.21 7.19 6.46
N TYR A 215 -8.26 6.18 5.59
CA TYR A 215 -8.99 4.94 5.83
C TYR A 215 -8.26 3.91 6.72
N GLU A 216 -6.92 4.01 6.88
CA GLU A 216 -6.19 3.13 7.80
C GLU A 216 -6.53 3.39 9.28
N LYS A 217 -7.03 4.59 9.58
CA LYS A 217 -7.39 5.03 10.93
C LYS A 217 -8.66 4.35 11.44
N ALA A 218 -8.69 4.05 12.74
CA ALA A 218 -9.82 3.40 13.37
C ALA A 218 -11.11 4.22 13.26
N GLU A 219 -11.03 5.55 13.42
CA GLU A 219 -12.18 6.44 13.30
C GLU A 219 -12.82 6.47 11.91
N ASN A 220 -12.12 6.03 10.87
CA ASN A 220 -12.57 6.11 9.48
C ASN A 220 -12.84 4.75 8.84
N GLY A 221 -12.88 3.68 9.64
CA GLY A 221 -13.28 2.34 9.19
C GLY A 221 -12.21 1.27 9.30
N ASP A 222 -10.95 1.65 9.51
CA ASP A 222 -9.81 0.73 9.65
C ASP A 222 -9.72 -0.27 8.49
N LEU A 223 -9.51 0.24 7.28
CA LEU A 223 -9.48 -0.52 6.03
C LEU A 223 -8.25 -0.18 5.18
N ASN A 224 -7.73 -1.17 4.46
CA ASN A 224 -6.63 -1.00 3.52
C ASN A 224 -6.81 -1.92 2.31
N TRP A 225 -6.48 -1.41 1.13
CA TRP A 225 -6.33 -2.22 -0.08
C TRP A 225 -5.09 -3.10 0.04
N ILE A 226 -5.26 -4.39 -0.24
CA ILE A 226 -4.16 -5.36 -0.35
C ILE A 226 -3.80 -5.59 -1.82
N ILE A 227 -4.82 -5.65 -2.68
CA ILE A 227 -4.68 -5.63 -4.14
C ILE A 227 -5.66 -4.58 -4.64
N PRO A 228 -5.22 -3.48 -5.27
CA PRO A 228 -6.10 -2.43 -5.78
C PRO A 228 -7.24 -3.02 -6.62
N ASP A 229 -8.45 -2.51 -6.42
CA ASP A 229 -9.68 -2.92 -7.12
C ASP A 229 -10.03 -4.41 -7.03
N ARG A 230 -9.36 -5.18 -6.17
CA ARG A 230 -9.62 -6.62 -5.99
C ARG A 230 -9.78 -7.07 -4.55
N PHE A 231 -8.88 -6.69 -3.64
CA PHE A 231 -8.95 -7.11 -2.24
C PHE A 231 -8.82 -5.96 -1.27
N LEU A 232 -9.86 -5.79 -0.46
CA LEU A 232 -9.90 -4.85 0.65
C LEU A 232 -9.95 -5.62 1.98
N ALA A 233 -9.03 -5.34 2.89
CA ALA A 233 -9.02 -5.90 4.24
C ALA A 233 -9.47 -4.83 5.24
N PHE A 234 -10.43 -5.15 6.11
CA PHE A 234 -10.98 -4.18 7.05
C PHE A 234 -11.35 -4.76 8.42
N CYS A 235 -11.52 -3.88 9.41
CA CYS A 235 -12.01 -4.26 10.74
C CYS A 235 -13.48 -4.70 10.70
N GLY A 236 -13.84 -5.69 11.52
CA GLY A 236 -15.20 -6.22 11.55
C GLY A 236 -16.26 -5.21 12.03
N PRO A 237 -17.33 -4.97 11.26
CA PRO A 237 -18.44 -4.11 11.68
C PRO A 237 -19.19 -4.67 12.89
N HIS A 238 -19.94 -3.81 13.56
CA HIS A 238 -20.82 -4.13 14.69
C HIS A 238 -22.25 -3.71 14.39
N SER A 239 -23.21 -4.15 15.19
CA SER A 239 -24.62 -3.77 15.01
C SER A 239 -24.88 -2.26 15.15
N ARG A 240 -24.00 -1.51 15.82
CA ARG A 240 -24.12 -0.05 15.98
C ARG A 240 -22.75 0.61 15.91
N THR A 241 -22.69 1.81 15.35
CA THR A 241 -21.50 2.67 15.45
C THR A 241 -21.39 3.22 16.86
N ARG A 242 -20.26 2.99 17.54
CA ARG A 242 -20.01 3.48 18.90
C ARG A 242 -18.52 3.57 19.20
N LEU A 243 -18.15 4.47 20.11
CA LEU A 243 -16.83 4.47 20.73
C LEU A 243 -16.85 3.51 21.92
N GLU A 244 -16.14 2.39 21.85
CA GLU A 244 -16.04 1.42 22.94
C GLU A 244 -14.58 1.22 23.34
N SER A 245 -14.26 1.46 24.62
CA SER A 245 -12.88 1.38 25.15
C SER A 245 -11.86 2.19 24.33
N GLY A 246 -12.29 3.34 23.81
CA GLY A 246 -11.49 4.24 22.96
C GLY A 246 -11.33 3.79 21.51
N TYR A 247 -11.87 2.64 21.10
CA TYR A 247 -11.85 2.16 19.72
C TYR A 247 -13.16 2.48 19.00
N HIS A 248 -13.08 2.99 17.78
CA HIS A 248 -14.23 3.29 16.94
C HIS A 248 -14.79 2.01 16.33
N GLN A 249 -15.94 1.57 16.81
CA GLN A 249 -16.71 0.50 16.19
C GLN A 249 -17.65 1.11 15.17
N HIS A 250 -17.66 0.55 13.97
CA HIS A 250 -18.48 1.01 12.84
C HIS A 250 -19.58 0.01 12.53
N SER A 251 -20.75 0.50 12.14
CA SER A 251 -21.79 -0.34 11.54
C SER A 251 -21.52 -0.59 10.05
N PRO A 252 -22.17 -1.59 9.43
CA PRO A 252 -22.09 -1.82 7.99
C PRO A 252 -22.28 -0.57 7.14
N GLU A 253 -23.20 0.33 7.50
CA GLU A 253 -23.53 1.54 6.74
C GLU A 253 -22.37 2.53 6.63
N ALA A 254 -21.41 2.52 7.56
CA ALA A 254 -20.22 3.34 7.45
C ALA A 254 -19.35 2.94 6.24
N TYR A 255 -19.42 1.67 5.82
CA TYR A 255 -18.63 1.12 4.73
C TYR A 255 -19.35 1.15 3.37
N ILE A 256 -20.69 1.07 3.37
CA ILE A 256 -21.50 0.93 2.15
C ILE A 256 -21.17 1.99 1.08
N PRO A 257 -21.09 3.30 1.38
CA PRO A 257 -20.79 4.31 0.35
C PRO A 257 -19.41 4.09 -0.29
N TYR A 258 -18.40 3.80 0.53
CA TYR A 258 -17.05 3.54 0.03
C TYR A 258 -17.02 2.27 -0.83
N PHE A 259 -17.67 1.20 -0.38
CA PHE A 259 -17.72 -0.08 -1.09
C PHE A 259 -18.40 0.04 -2.45
N LYS A 260 -19.53 0.76 -2.54
CA LYS A 260 -20.21 1.01 -3.83
C LYS A 260 -19.35 1.82 -4.79
N ASN A 261 -18.69 2.86 -4.29
CA ASN A 261 -17.84 3.74 -5.11
C ASN A 261 -16.59 3.03 -5.64
N HIS A 262 -16.16 1.94 -5.00
CA HIS A 262 -14.96 1.17 -5.38
C HIS A 262 -15.30 -0.23 -5.91
N ASN A 263 -16.50 -0.39 -6.48
CA ASN A 263 -16.93 -1.63 -7.15
C ASN A 263 -16.76 -2.90 -6.29
N VAL A 264 -16.93 -2.78 -4.97
CA VAL A 264 -16.99 -3.96 -4.10
C VAL A 264 -18.33 -4.64 -4.36
N THR A 265 -18.28 -5.92 -4.71
CA THR A 265 -19.48 -6.74 -4.95
C THR A 265 -19.68 -7.76 -3.84
N THR A 266 -18.59 -8.20 -3.23
CA THR A 266 -18.59 -9.38 -2.36
C THR A 266 -17.95 -9.07 -1.01
N ILE A 267 -18.61 -9.50 0.07
CA ILE A 267 -18.14 -9.34 1.44
C ILE A 267 -18.00 -10.71 2.08
N ILE A 268 -16.84 -10.99 2.68
CA ILE A 268 -16.55 -12.25 3.35
C ILE A 268 -16.25 -12.00 4.82
N ARG A 269 -17.08 -12.56 5.71
CA ARG A 269 -16.94 -12.50 7.16
C ARG A 269 -16.31 -13.77 7.70
N LEU A 270 -15.24 -13.61 8.48
CA LEU A 270 -14.44 -14.73 9.03
C LEU A 270 -14.59 -14.91 10.55
N ASN A 271 -15.41 -14.09 11.21
CA ASN A 271 -15.60 -14.08 12.66
C ASN A 271 -17.06 -14.32 13.06
N LYS A 272 -17.28 -14.54 14.37
CA LYS A 272 -18.63 -14.63 14.94
C LYS A 272 -19.49 -13.44 14.51
N ARG A 273 -20.79 -13.68 14.35
CA ARG A 273 -21.75 -12.69 13.82
C ARG A 273 -21.92 -11.53 14.81
N MET A 274 -21.30 -10.39 14.51
CA MET A 274 -21.44 -9.14 15.30
C MET A 274 -22.48 -8.16 14.73
N TYR A 275 -23.03 -8.48 13.56
CA TYR A 275 -24.03 -7.71 12.84
C TYR A 275 -24.85 -8.65 11.93
N ASP A 276 -26.04 -8.24 11.50
CA ASP A 276 -26.85 -8.98 10.55
C ASP A 276 -26.33 -8.77 9.11
N ALA A 277 -26.02 -9.87 8.40
CA ALA A 277 -25.57 -9.86 7.00
C ALA A 277 -26.56 -9.13 6.07
N LYS A 278 -27.86 -9.12 6.42
CA LYS A 278 -28.91 -8.41 5.68
C LYS A 278 -28.61 -6.93 5.46
N ARG A 279 -27.82 -6.31 6.34
CA ARG A 279 -27.44 -4.90 6.20
C ARG A 279 -26.57 -4.64 4.97
N PHE A 280 -25.78 -5.63 4.55
CA PHE A 280 -25.03 -5.56 3.30
C PHE A 280 -25.83 -6.13 2.13
N THR A 281 -26.54 -7.26 2.28
CA THR A 281 -27.28 -7.83 1.15
C THR A 281 -28.43 -6.93 0.69
N ASN A 282 -29.13 -6.25 1.60
CA ASN A 282 -30.13 -5.24 1.25
C ASN A 282 -29.53 -4.02 0.51
N ALA A 283 -28.23 -3.80 0.65
CA ALA A 283 -27.51 -2.74 -0.07
C ALA A 283 -26.96 -3.20 -1.42
N GLY A 284 -27.14 -4.48 -1.80
CA GLY A 284 -26.73 -5.05 -3.08
C GLY A 284 -25.36 -5.73 -3.09
N PHE A 285 -24.84 -6.14 -1.93
CA PHE A 285 -23.59 -6.91 -1.84
C PHE A 285 -23.87 -8.40 -1.60
N ASP A 286 -23.09 -9.27 -2.22
CA ASP A 286 -23.04 -10.69 -1.84
C ASP A 286 -22.31 -10.82 -0.51
N HIS A 287 -22.86 -11.62 0.41
CA HIS A 287 -22.31 -11.78 1.76
C HIS A 287 -22.12 -13.26 2.09
N TYR A 288 -20.90 -13.62 2.50
CA TYR A 288 -20.52 -15.00 2.82
C TYR A 288 -19.94 -15.08 4.24
N ASP A 289 -20.33 -16.14 4.97
CA ASP A 289 -19.82 -16.47 6.29
C ASP A 289 -18.85 -17.66 6.19
N LEU A 290 -17.55 -17.41 6.32
CA LEU A 290 -16.49 -18.43 6.36
C LEU A 290 -15.82 -18.44 7.74
N PHE A 291 -16.59 -18.78 8.76
CA PHE A 291 -16.14 -18.71 10.15
C PHE A 291 -15.01 -19.70 10.47
N PHE A 292 -13.99 -19.21 11.17
CA PHE A 292 -13.06 -20.04 11.94
C PHE A 292 -12.55 -19.29 13.18
N ALA A 293 -12.12 -20.04 14.18
CA ALA A 293 -11.75 -19.53 15.50
C ALA A 293 -10.66 -18.44 15.46
N ASP A 294 -10.71 -17.51 16.41
CA ASP A 294 -9.73 -16.42 16.46
C ASP A 294 -8.34 -16.94 16.84
N GLY A 295 -7.30 -16.52 16.10
CA GLY A 295 -5.93 -17.01 16.29
C GLY A 295 -5.65 -18.43 15.75
N SER A 296 -6.66 -19.14 15.24
CA SER A 296 -6.46 -20.46 14.61
C SER A 296 -6.12 -20.34 13.11
N THR A 297 -5.98 -21.48 12.44
CA THR A 297 -5.74 -21.61 11.00
C THR A 297 -7.00 -22.13 10.30
N PRO A 298 -7.30 -21.67 9.06
CA PRO A 298 -8.46 -22.17 8.32
C PRO A 298 -8.26 -23.63 7.90
N THR A 299 -9.35 -24.36 7.72
CA THR A 299 -9.33 -25.71 7.13
C THR A 299 -9.20 -25.64 5.61
N ASP A 300 -8.85 -26.76 4.99
CA ASP A 300 -8.76 -26.86 3.53
C ASP A 300 -10.09 -26.56 2.84
N ALA A 301 -11.20 -26.94 3.45
CA ALA A 301 -12.55 -26.62 2.97
C ALA A 301 -12.79 -25.10 2.95
N ILE A 302 -12.44 -24.39 4.03
CA ILE A 302 -12.57 -22.93 4.11
C ILE A 302 -11.67 -22.24 3.08
N VAL A 303 -10.43 -22.71 2.90
CA VAL A 303 -9.52 -22.12 1.90
C VAL A 303 -10.08 -22.33 0.49
N LYS A 304 -10.56 -23.53 0.17
CA LYS A 304 -11.14 -23.84 -1.13
C LYS A 304 -12.38 -22.98 -1.40
N GLU A 305 -13.31 -22.93 -0.46
CA GLU A 305 -14.53 -22.14 -0.59
C GLU A 305 -14.23 -20.64 -0.73
N PHE A 306 -13.27 -20.12 0.05
CA PHE A 306 -12.80 -18.75 -0.09
C PHE A 306 -12.25 -18.46 -1.50
N LEU A 307 -11.41 -19.34 -2.03
CA LEU A 307 -10.85 -19.21 -3.37
C LEU A 307 -11.95 -19.30 -4.44
N ASP A 308 -12.88 -20.24 -4.32
CA ASP A 308 -14.00 -20.40 -5.24
C ASP A 308 -14.88 -19.14 -5.27
N ILE A 309 -15.23 -18.56 -4.11
CA ILE A 309 -15.96 -17.27 -4.03
C ILE A 309 -15.14 -16.16 -4.70
N CYS A 310 -13.86 -16.04 -4.37
CA CYS A 310 -13.01 -14.97 -4.88
C CYS A 310 -12.75 -15.08 -6.38
N GLU A 311 -12.72 -16.28 -6.96
CA GLU A 311 -12.51 -16.51 -8.39
C GLU A 311 -13.75 -16.16 -9.22
N ASN A 312 -14.95 -16.28 -8.63
CA ASN A 312 -16.23 -16.01 -9.29
C ASN A 312 -16.78 -14.61 -9.00
N ALA A 313 -16.17 -13.84 -8.09
CA ALA A 313 -16.59 -12.47 -7.80
C ALA A 313 -16.32 -11.52 -8.98
N GLU A 314 -17.37 -10.80 -9.40
CA GLU A 314 -17.33 -9.85 -10.53
C GLU A 314 -16.54 -8.57 -10.22
N GLY A 315 -16.56 -8.10 -8.98
CA GLY A 315 -15.87 -6.88 -8.54
C GLY A 315 -14.81 -7.12 -7.46
N ALA A 316 -14.59 -6.11 -6.63
CA ALA A 316 -13.70 -6.18 -5.49
C ALA A 316 -14.33 -6.99 -4.34
N ILE A 317 -13.48 -7.66 -3.57
CA ILE A 317 -13.84 -8.48 -2.42
C ILE A 317 -13.36 -7.78 -1.14
N ALA A 318 -14.30 -7.46 -0.26
CA ALA A 318 -14.00 -6.94 1.07
C ALA A 318 -14.04 -8.06 2.11
N VAL A 319 -12.88 -8.35 2.72
CA VAL A 319 -12.73 -9.44 3.69
C VAL A 319 -12.49 -8.88 5.08
N HIS A 320 -13.21 -9.36 6.08
CA HIS A 320 -12.98 -8.98 7.46
C HIS A 320 -13.02 -10.16 8.42
N CYS A 321 -12.35 -9.98 9.55
CA CYS A 321 -12.53 -10.79 10.74
C CYS A 321 -12.89 -9.85 11.89
N LYS A 322 -12.26 -10.01 13.05
CA LYS A 322 -12.45 -9.07 14.17
C LYS A 322 -11.65 -7.78 14.01
N ALA A 323 -10.33 -7.89 13.86
CA ALA A 323 -9.44 -6.75 13.62
C ALA A 323 -9.03 -6.59 12.13
N GLY A 324 -9.40 -7.53 11.27
CA GLY A 324 -9.00 -7.54 9.86
C GLY A 324 -7.52 -7.82 9.63
N LEU A 325 -6.85 -8.57 10.52
CA LEU A 325 -5.39 -8.78 10.50
C LEU A 325 -5.00 -10.25 10.32
N GLY A 326 -5.22 -11.10 11.33
CA GLY A 326 -4.81 -12.51 11.29
C GLY A 326 -5.54 -13.32 10.21
N ARG A 327 -6.76 -13.76 10.53
CA ARG A 327 -7.62 -14.57 9.65
C ARG A 327 -7.79 -14.00 8.23
N THR A 328 -8.05 -12.69 8.17
CA THR A 328 -8.20 -11.93 6.91
C THR A 328 -6.93 -11.98 6.08
N GLY A 329 -5.79 -11.64 6.68
CA GLY A 329 -4.50 -11.69 5.99
C GLY A 329 -4.14 -13.10 5.53
N THR A 330 -4.47 -14.13 6.32
CA THR A 330 -4.20 -15.54 5.96
C THR A 330 -4.92 -15.95 4.68
N LEU A 331 -6.23 -15.71 4.56
CA LEU A 331 -6.98 -16.10 3.37
C LEU A 331 -6.61 -15.27 2.14
N ILE A 332 -6.43 -13.95 2.29
CA ILE A 332 -5.94 -13.11 1.17
C ILE A 332 -4.55 -13.57 0.71
N ALA A 333 -3.65 -13.95 1.64
CA ALA A 333 -2.34 -14.51 1.29
C ALA A 333 -2.44 -15.84 0.54
N CYS A 334 -3.42 -16.70 0.86
CA CYS A 334 -3.69 -17.92 0.07
C CYS A 334 -4.01 -17.59 -1.39
N TYR A 335 -4.88 -16.59 -1.62
CA TYR A 335 -5.19 -16.12 -2.98
C TYR A 335 -3.94 -15.59 -3.69
N ILE A 336 -3.16 -14.76 -3.02
CA ILE A 336 -1.92 -14.19 -3.58
C ILE A 336 -0.96 -15.31 -3.99
N MET A 337 -0.72 -16.30 -3.13
CA MET A 337 0.15 -17.44 -3.44
C MET A 337 -0.39 -18.26 -4.62
N LYS A 338 -1.70 -18.55 -4.66
CA LYS A 338 -2.30 -19.35 -5.73
C LYS A 338 -2.21 -18.63 -7.08
N HIS A 339 -2.70 -17.39 -7.17
CA HIS A 339 -2.87 -16.71 -8.45
C HIS A 339 -1.60 -16.03 -8.96
N TYR A 340 -0.72 -15.58 -8.06
CA TYR A 340 0.48 -14.82 -8.40
C TYR A 340 1.79 -15.53 -8.05
N ARG A 341 1.71 -16.77 -7.53
CA ARG A 341 2.86 -17.65 -7.28
C ARG A 341 3.96 -16.96 -6.45
N MET A 342 3.54 -16.09 -5.52
CA MET A 342 4.41 -15.51 -4.49
C MET A 342 4.69 -16.58 -3.43
N THR A 343 5.85 -16.53 -2.79
CA THR A 343 6.14 -17.36 -1.62
C THR A 343 5.27 -16.92 -0.44
N ALA A 344 5.15 -17.76 0.58
CA ALA A 344 4.46 -17.41 1.81
C ALA A 344 5.12 -16.20 2.50
N THR A 345 6.46 -16.13 2.53
CA THR A 345 7.17 -14.98 3.12
C THR A 345 6.91 -13.69 2.35
N GLU A 346 6.92 -13.74 1.02
CA GLU A 346 6.61 -12.59 0.15
C GLU A 346 5.15 -12.15 0.30
N ALA A 347 4.20 -13.09 0.34
CA ALA A 347 2.79 -12.78 0.51
C ALA A 347 2.53 -12.16 1.89
N ILE A 348 3.11 -12.71 2.97
CA ILE A 348 3.04 -12.14 4.33
C ILE A 348 3.63 -10.73 4.33
N ALA A 349 4.80 -10.54 3.73
CA ALA A 349 5.45 -9.23 3.66
C ALA A 349 4.57 -8.21 2.92
N TRP A 350 4.01 -8.57 1.74
CA TRP A 350 3.13 -7.68 0.98
C TRP A 350 1.88 -7.28 1.77
N VAL A 351 1.19 -8.26 2.38
CA VAL A 351 -0.01 -7.98 3.16
C VAL A 351 0.33 -7.10 4.37
N ARG A 352 1.49 -7.26 5.02
CA ARG A 352 1.95 -6.39 6.12
C ARG A 352 2.33 -4.99 5.67
N ILE A 353 2.93 -4.83 4.50
CA ILE A 353 3.26 -3.51 3.92
C ILE A 353 1.97 -2.74 3.61
N CYS A 354 0.92 -3.41 3.15
CA CYS A 354 -0.40 -2.82 2.92
C CYS A 354 -1.19 -2.58 4.22
N ARG A 355 -1.10 -3.52 5.16
CA ARG A 355 -1.86 -3.52 6.42
C ARG A 355 -1.02 -4.14 7.55
N PRO A 356 -0.30 -3.31 8.31
CA PRO A 356 0.59 -3.76 9.38
C PRO A 356 -0.06 -4.72 10.39
N GLY A 357 0.69 -5.72 10.84
CA GLY A 357 0.22 -6.72 11.82
C GLY A 357 -0.57 -7.89 11.23
N SER A 358 -0.75 -7.95 9.91
CA SER A 358 -1.45 -9.06 9.24
C SER A 358 -0.69 -10.39 9.31
N VAL A 359 -1.45 -11.50 9.33
CA VAL A 359 -1.00 -12.90 9.52
C VAL A 359 -0.25 -13.09 10.84
N ILE A 360 -0.90 -13.77 11.81
CA ILE A 360 -0.47 -13.77 13.21
C ILE A 360 -0.26 -15.19 13.73
N GLY A 361 0.86 -15.40 14.42
CA GLY A 361 1.17 -16.62 15.15
C GLY A 361 1.20 -17.85 14.22
N PRO A 362 0.48 -18.94 14.56
CA PRO A 362 0.47 -20.20 13.79
C PRO A 362 0.06 -20.07 12.32
N GLN A 363 -0.64 -18.98 11.97
CA GLN A 363 -1.05 -18.70 10.58
C GLN A 363 0.14 -18.53 9.64
N GLN A 364 1.30 -18.11 10.14
CA GLN A 364 2.51 -17.97 9.33
C GLN A 364 3.03 -19.34 8.89
N GLN A 365 3.14 -20.30 9.83
CA GLN A 365 3.52 -21.67 9.52
C GLN A 365 2.49 -22.35 8.60
N PHE A 366 1.20 -22.06 8.80
CA PHE A 366 0.15 -22.55 7.90
C PHE A 366 0.39 -22.15 6.44
N LEU A 367 0.69 -20.88 6.17
CA LEU A 367 0.96 -20.42 4.80
C LEU A 367 2.21 -21.09 4.20
N MET A 368 3.26 -21.30 5.01
CA MET A 368 4.44 -22.06 4.58
C MET A 368 4.07 -23.48 4.14
N MET A 369 3.25 -24.18 4.94
CA MET A 369 2.80 -25.54 4.61
C MET A 369 1.91 -25.57 3.36
N LYS A 370 1.12 -24.52 3.11
CA LYS A 370 0.21 -24.43 1.97
C LYS A 370 0.85 -23.93 0.67
N GLN A 371 2.04 -23.35 0.72
CA GLN A 371 2.66 -22.73 -0.45
C GLN A 371 2.73 -23.68 -1.67
N ALA A 372 3.22 -24.91 -1.45
CA ALA A 372 3.39 -25.86 -2.55
C ALA A 372 2.04 -26.27 -3.17
N SER A 373 1.02 -26.57 -2.34
CA SER A 373 -0.30 -26.97 -2.86
C SER A 373 -0.98 -25.82 -3.61
N LEU A 374 -0.97 -24.61 -3.04
CA LEU A 374 -1.58 -23.43 -3.66
C LEU A 374 -0.88 -23.06 -4.97
N TRP A 375 0.44 -23.20 -5.06
CA TRP A 375 1.16 -23.00 -6.32
C TRP A 375 0.70 -24.00 -7.39
N MET A 376 0.61 -25.29 -7.05
CA MET A 376 0.15 -26.33 -7.99
C MET A 376 -1.30 -26.09 -8.44
N GLU A 377 -2.20 -25.78 -7.50
CA GLU A 377 -3.60 -25.46 -7.80
C GLU A 377 -3.70 -24.21 -8.69
N GLY A 378 -2.84 -23.21 -8.46
CA GLY A 378 -2.74 -22.02 -9.28
C GLY A 378 -2.22 -22.30 -10.69
N ASP A 379 -1.22 -23.18 -10.82
CA ASP A 379 -0.69 -23.63 -12.10
C ASP A 379 -1.78 -24.35 -12.91
N TYR A 380 -2.54 -25.26 -12.28
CA TYR A 380 -3.69 -25.92 -12.90
C TYR A 380 -4.78 -24.92 -13.31
N PHE A 381 -5.12 -23.98 -12.44
CA PHE A 381 -6.12 -22.94 -12.72
C PHE A 381 -5.75 -22.10 -13.96
N ARG A 382 -4.51 -21.61 -14.03
CA ARG A 382 -4.00 -20.84 -15.18
C ARG A 382 -3.96 -21.68 -16.47
N GLN A 383 -3.63 -22.97 -16.38
CA GLN A 383 -3.68 -23.87 -17.53
C GLN A 383 -5.11 -24.08 -18.04
N LYS A 384 -6.08 -24.28 -17.15
CA LYS A 384 -7.49 -24.44 -17.50
C LYS A 384 -8.05 -23.21 -18.20
N LEU A 385 -7.72 -22.00 -17.71
CA LEU A 385 -8.13 -20.75 -18.35
C LEU A 385 -7.55 -20.61 -19.77
N LYS A 386 -6.24 -20.85 -19.95
CA LYS A 386 -5.63 -20.85 -21.29
C LYS A 386 -6.25 -21.88 -22.23
N GLY A 387 -6.57 -23.07 -21.70
CA GLY A 387 -7.27 -24.13 -22.45
C GLY A 387 -8.68 -23.72 -22.85
N GLN A 388 -9.43 -23.03 -21.99
CA GLN A 388 -10.76 -22.50 -22.29
C GLN A 388 -10.73 -21.34 -23.28
N GLU A 389 -9.76 -20.43 -23.18
CA GLU A 389 -9.55 -19.36 -24.18
C GLU A 389 -9.19 -19.93 -25.54
N ASN A 390 -8.23 -20.85 -25.61
CA ASN A 390 -7.87 -21.55 -26.84
C ASN A 390 -9.03 -22.39 -27.39
N GLY A 391 -9.82 -23.01 -26.50
CA GLY A 391 -11.02 -23.76 -26.84
C GLY A 391 -12.14 -22.85 -27.38
N LYS A 392 -12.35 -21.67 -26.81
CA LYS A 392 -13.28 -20.65 -27.31
C LYS A 392 -12.79 -20.06 -28.63
N HIS A 393 -11.49 -19.82 -28.80
CA HIS A 393 -10.90 -19.37 -30.06
C HIS A 393 -11.03 -20.45 -31.14
N ARG A 394 -10.73 -21.71 -30.80
CA ARG A 394 -10.90 -22.85 -31.72
C ARG A 394 -12.37 -23.08 -32.05
N ALA A 395 -13.27 -22.95 -31.07
CA ALA A 395 -14.71 -23.01 -31.30
C ALA A 395 -15.19 -21.83 -32.17
N ALA A 396 -14.68 -20.62 -31.98
CA ALA A 396 -15.00 -19.46 -32.82
C ALA A 396 -14.46 -19.62 -34.24
N VAL A 397 -13.25 -20.15 -34.41
CA VAL A 397 -12.66 -20.50 -35.73
C VAL A 397 -13.44 -21.65 -36.38
N SER A 398 -13.79 -22.69 -35.63
CA SER A 398 -14.68 -23.76 -36.09
C SER A 398 -16.07 -23.22 -36.45
N LYS A 399 -16.61 -22.25 -35.71
CA LYS A 399 -17.91 -21.62 -35.98
C LYS A 399 -17.88 -20.71 -37.21
N LEU A 400 -16.73 -20.11 -37.52
CA LEU A 400 -16.48 -19.41 -38.80
C LEU A 400 -16.37 -20.39 -39.98
N LEU A 401 -15.76 -21.56 -39.76
CA LEU A 401 -15.63 -22.62 -40.78
C LEU A 401 -16.95 -23.41 -40.98
N LEU A 402 -17.80 -23.47 -39.97
CA LEU A 402 -19.12 -24.13 -39.98
C LEU A 402 -20.27 -23.16 -40.31
N ALA A 403 -19.97 -21.90 -40.67
CA ALA A 403 -20.97 -20.94 -41.16
C ALA A 403 -21.45 -21.24 -42.61
N VAL A 404 -21.21 -22.46 -43.09
CA VAL A 404 -21.87 -23.08 -44.25
C VAL A 404 -22.28 -24.49 -43.82
N ASP A 405 -23.35 -24.58 -43.02
CA ASP A 405 -24.43 -25.59 -43.14
C ASP A 405 -25.30 -25.63 -41.87
N ASP A 406 -26.57 -25.25 -42.09
CA ASP A 406 -27.84 -25.48 -41.40
C ASP A 406 -27.98 -25.79 -39.88
N ILE A 407 -28.77 -24.89 -39.29
CA ILE A 407 -29.82 -24.95 -38.25
C ILE A 407 -30.30 -26.35 -37.79
N SER A 408 -30.44 -26.55 -36.45
CA SER A 408 -31.55 -27.29 -35.81
C SER A 408 -31.66 -27.03 -34.28
N ILE A 409 -32.86 -27.19 -33.72
CA ILE A 409 -33.38 -26.78 -32.39
C ILE A 409 -33.70 -27.99 -31.50
N ASN A 410 -33.57 -27.84 -30.17
CA ASN A 410 -34.32 -28.41 -29.00
C ASN A 410 -33.33 -28.60 -27.82
N GLY A 411 -33.58 -28.40 -26.52
CA GLY A 411 -34.75 -28.10 -25.69
C GLY A 411 -34.56 -28.80 -24.32
N VAL A 412 -34.92 -28.11 -23.21
CA VAL A 412 -35.31 -28.62 -21.85
C VAL A 412 -34.28 -28.73 -20.69
N GLU A 413 -34.41 -27.77 -19.76
CA GLU A 413 -34.58 -27.75 -18.27
C GLU A 413 -33.90 -28.69 -17.22
N ASN A 414 -33.43 -27.98 -16.15
CA ASN A 414 -33.55 -28.17 -14.68
C ASN A 414 -32.87 -29.34 -13.91
N GLN A 415 -32.10 -29.01 -12.85
CA GLN A 415 -32.55 -29.06 -11.44
C GLN A 415 -31.43 -28.77 -10.40
N ASP A 416 -31.86 -28.06 -9.34
CA ASP A 416 -31.18 -27.68 -8.09
C ASP A 416 -30.66 -28.84 -7.22
N LYS A 417 -29.60 -28.56 -6.43
CA LYS A 417 -29.32 -29.17 -5.10
C LYS A 417 -28.57 -28.15 -4.22
N GLN A 418 -29.22 -27.51 -3.24
CA GLN A 418 -29.49 -27.91 -1.84
C GLN A 418 -28.36 -27.54 -0.86
N GLU A 419 -28.70 -26.62 0.06
CA GLU A 419 -27.88 -25.95 1.07
C GLU A 419 -27.39 -26.90 2.19
N HIS A 420 -26.24 -26.60 2.80
CA HIS A 420 -25.67 -27.32 3.93
C HIS A 420 -25.76 -26.50 5.23
N GLU A 421 -26.14 -27.17 6.32
CA GLU A 421 -26.58 -26.60 7.61
C GLU A 421 -25.49 -25.87 8.42
N LEU A 422 -25.93 -24.85 9.16
CA LEU A 422 -25.12 -24.01 10.06
C LEU A 422 -24.73 -24.73 11.36
N TYR A 423 -23.44 -24.67 11.70
CA TYR A 423 -22.97 -24.86 13.08
C TYR A 423 -23.12 -23.57 13.89
N SER A 424 -23.84 -23.64 15.01
CA SER A 424 -24.04 -22.56 15.98
C SER A 424 -23.22 -22.85 17.24
N ASP A 425 -22.17 -22.05 17.49
CA ASP A 425 -21.43 -22.02 18.76
C ASP A 425 -21.72 -20.69 19.48
N ASP A 426 -22.82 -20.66 20.23
CA ASP A 426 -23.26 -19.49 21.02
C ASP A 426 -22.59 -19.38 22.41
N ASP A 427 -21.70 -20.31 22.80
CA ASP A 427 -21.27 -20.45 24.20
C ASP A 427 -19.91 -19.85 24.59
N GLU A 428 -19.42 -18.80 23.91
CA GLU A 428 -18.21 -18.09 24.36
C GLU A 428 -18.30 -16.57 24.14
N ILE A 429 -19.12 -15.88 24.94
CA ILE A 429 -19.27 -14.42 24.87
C ILE A 429 -18.30 -13.66 25.81
N ASN A 430 -17.62 -14.33 26.76
CA ASN A 430 -16.88 -13.63 27.83
C ASN A 430 -15.34 -13.80 27.85
N VAL A 431 -14.71 -14.44 26.85
CA VAL A 431 -13.24 -14.57 26.81
C VAL A 431 -12.63 -13.53 25.86
N VAL A 432 -11.66 -12.74 26.37
CA VAL A 432 -10.95 -11.72 25.57
C VAL A 432 -10.14 -12.39 24.46
N THR A 433 -10.54 -12.16 23.21
CA THR A 433 -9.93 -12.76 22.02
C THR A 433 -8.66 -12.02 21.57
N GLN A 434 -7.83 -12.61 20.69
CA GLN A 434 -6.67 -11.93 20.10
C GLN A 434 -7.09 -10.66 19.35
N GLY A 435 -8.19 -10.73 18.60
CA GLY A 435 -8.78 -9.59 17.89
C GLY A 435 -9.27 -8.46 18.79
N ASP A 436 -9.74 -8.75 20.02
CA ASP A 436 -10.09 -7.69 20.98
C ASP A 436 -8.86 -6.90 21.42
N ARG A 437 -7.78 -7.62 21.73
CA ARG A 437 -6.57 -6.97 22.22
C ARG A 437 -5.91 -6.13 21.13
N LEU A 438 -5.91 -6.58 19.87
CA LEU A 438 -5.39 -5.81 18.74
C LEU A 438 -6.15 -4.49 18.54
N ARG A 439 -7.48 -4.50 18.64
CA ARG A 439 -8.30 -3.27 18.57
C ARG A 439 -8.01 -2.32 19.73
N ALA A 440 -7.91 -2.84 20.95
CA ALA A 440 -7.58 -2.05 22.13
C ALA A 440 -6.17 -1.42 22.08
N LEU A 441 -5.21 -2.08 21.43
CA LEU A 441 -3.88 -1.51 21.19
C LEU A 441 -3.94 -0.41 20.12
N LYS A 442 -4.73 -0.62 19.07
CA LYS A 442 -4.88 0.36 17.99
C LYS A 442 -5.53 1.65 18.47
N SER A 443 -6.52 1.59 19.37
CA SER A 443 -7.11 2.81 19.96
C SER A 443 -6.13 3.63 20.80
N ARG A 444 -5.24 2.97 21.55
CA ARG A 444 -4.24 3.65 22.41
C ARG A 444 -3.18 4.44 21.63
N ARG A 445 -3.01 4.16 20.33
CA ARG A 445 -2.04 4.87 19.48
C ARG A 445 -2.54 6.27 19.11
N GLN A 446 -3.82 6.38 18.81
CA GLN A 446 -4.42 7.59 18.25
C GLN A 446 -4.57 8.72 19.28
N SER A 447 -4.61 8.40 20.59
CA SER A 447 -4.59 9.43 21.63
C SER A 447 -3.28 10.22 21.69
N LYS A 448 -2.18 9.69 21.12
CA LYS A 448 -0.88 10.38 21.09
C LYS A 448 -0.73 11.34 19.90
N THR A 449 -1.44 11.12 18.80
CA THR A 449 -1.31 11.90 17.55
C THR A 449 -2.14 13.18 17.52
N ASN A 450 -3.05 13.38 18.49
CA ASN A 450 -3.92 14.57 18.56
C ASN A 450 -3.27 15.81 19.21
N ALA A 451 -1.98 15.75 19.58
CA ALA A 451 -1.24 16.94 19.99
C ALA A 451 -0.71 17.67 18.74
N ILE A 452 -1.51 18.57 18.17
CA ILE A 452 -1.04 19.48 17.12
C ILE A 452 0.09 20.32 17.73
N PRO A 453 1.33 20.26 17.21
CA PRO A 453 2.39 21.11 17.72
C PRO A 453 2.05 22.56 17.37
N LEU A 454 2.06 23.46 18.37
CA LEU A 454 1.80 24.91 18.22
C LEU A 454 2.61 25.57 17.10
N THR A 455 3.70 24.93 16.65
CA THR A 455 4.58 25.39 15.58
C THR A 455 3.90 25.40 14.20
N CYS A 456 2.93 24.51 13.94
CA CYS A 456 2.26 24.45 12.63
C CYS A 456 1.30 25.65 12.45
N SER A 457 0.54 25.99 13.48
CA SER A 457 -0.37 27.15 13.48
C SER A 457 0.40 28.47 13.34
N LEU A 458 1.59 28.57 13.97
CA LEU A 458 2.45 29.75 13.85
C LEU A 458 3.03 29.89 12.43
N ALA A 459 3.40 28.79 11.77
CA ALA A 459 3.96 28.81 10.41
C ALA A 459 2.93 29.21 9.34
N VAL A 460 1.66 28.84 9.53
CA VAL A 460 0.55 29.26 8.65
C VAL A 460 0.26 30.76 8.84
N LEU A 461 0.31 31.26 10.07
CA LEU A 461 0.15 32.69 10.36
C LEU A 461 1.27 33.54 9.76
N THR A 462 2.53 33.08 9.84
CA THR A 462 3.66 33.82 9.25
C THR A 462 3.65 33.79 7.73
N SER A 463 3.24 32.69 7.08
CA SER A 463 3.13 32.64 5.61
C SER A 463 2.00 33.54 5.09
N ALA A 464 0.86 33.58 5.79
CA ALA A 464 -0.24 34.47 5.46
C ALA A 464 0.17 35.94 5.58
N LEU A 465 0.87 36.32 6.66
CA LEU A 465 1.37 37.68 6.86
C LEU A 465 2.41 38.08 5.81
N CYS A 466 3.35 37.20 5.47
CA CYS A 466 4.31 37.44 4.39
C CYS A 466 3.62 37.65 3.03
N SER A 467 2.56 36.90 2.75
CA SER A 467 1.81 37.02 1.49
C SER A 467 1.08 38.36 1.38
N VAL A 468 0.52 38.86 2.48
CA VAL A 468 -0.12 40.19 2.55
C VAL A 468 0.91 41.31 2.34
N VAL A 469 2.09 41.19 2.95
CA VAL A 469 3.18 42.17 2.78
C VAL A 469 3.70 42.20 1.34
N ILE A 470 3.88 41.03 0.72
CA ILE A 470 4.29 40.93 -0.69
C ILE A 470 3.22 41.55 -1.60
N TRP A 471 1.93 41.27 -1.35
CA TRP A 471 0.84 41.87 -2.12
C TRP A 471 0.81 43.40 -2.00
N TRP A 472 1.04 43.94 -0.80
CA TRP A 472 1.15 45.39 -0.58
C TRP A 472 2.31 46.02 -1.35
N ILE A 473 3.51 45.41 -1.29
CA ILE A 473 4.70 45.90 -2.01
C ILE A 473 4.48 45.86 -3.53
N VAL A 474 3.85 44.80 -4.04
CA VAL A 474 3.58 44.63 -5.47
C VAL A 474 2.52 45.63 -5.94
N CYS A 475 1.46 45.85 -5.18
CA CYS A 475 0.42 46.82 -5.52
C CYS A 475 0.91 48.28 -5.45
N ASP A 476 1.74 48.63 -4.46
CA ASP A 476 2.31 49.99 -4.34
C ASP A 476 3.31 50.31 -5.46
N TYR A 477 4.03 49.32 -6.00
CA TYR A 477 4.99 49.54 -7.08
C TYR A 477 4.40 49.43 -8.49
N ILE A 478 3.47 48.50 -8.72
CA ILE A 478 2.99 48.20 -10.09
C ILE A 478 1.85 49.14 -10.50
N LEU A 479 1.00 49.56 -9.56
CA LEU A 479 -0.17 50.39 -9.88
C LEU A 479 0.21 51.80 -10.40
N PRO A 480 1.21 52.50 -9.84
CA PRO A 480 1.64 53.80 -10.37
C PRO A 480 2.28 53.69 -11.76
N ILE A 481 3.00 52.60 -12.03
CA ILE A 481 3.68 52.35 -13.32
C ILE A 481 2.64 52.05 -14.41
N LEU A 482 1.63 51.23 -14.11
CA LEU A 482 0.52 50.96 -15.04
C LEU A 482 -0.30 52.22 -15.34
N LEU A 483 -0.56 53.06 -14.34
CA LEU A 483 -1.26 54.33 -14.54
C LEU A 483 -0.45 55.30 -15.40
N PHE A 484 0.88 55.35 -15.22
CA PHE A 484 1.77 56.16 -16.05
C PHE A 484 1.81 55.68 -17.51
N CYS A 485 1.82 54.36 -17.74
CA CYS A 485 1.75 53.80 -19.09
C CYS A 485 0.39 54.04 -19.78
N LEU A 486 -0.71 54.06 -19.02
CA LEU A 486 -2.05 54.33 -19.55
C LEU A 486 -2.26 55.81 -19.91
N ASP A 487 -1.60 56.74 -19.22
CA ASP A 487 -1.66 58.18 -19.54
C ASP A 487 -0.85 58.52 -20.81
N GLY A 488 0.25 57.81 -21.06
CA GLY A 488 1.02 57.93 -22.30
C GLY A 488 0.29 57.42 -23.56
N LEU A 489 -0.73 56.56 -23.40
CA LEU A 489 -1.58 56.08 -24.49
C LEU A 489 -2.78 57.00 -24.77
N ARG A 490 -3.07 57.97 -23.90
CA ARG A 490 -4.15 58.96 -24.10
C ARG A 490 -3.71 60.22 -24.85
N THR A 491 -2.42 60.36 -25.14
CA THR A 491 -1.82 61.56 -25.75
C THR A 491 -1.26 61.34 -27.16
N GLN A 492 -1.72 60.31 -27.87
CA GLN A 492 -1.49 60.13 -29.32
C GLN A 492 -2.78 60.20 -30.13
#